data_AF-A0A6P3YT91-F1
#
_entry.id   AF-A0A6P3YT91-F1
#
_cell.length_a   1.000
_cell.length_b   1.000
_cell.length_c   1.000
_cell.angle_alpha   90.00
_cell.angle_beta   90.00
_cell.angle_gamma   90.00
#
_symmetry.space_group_name_H-M   'P 1'
#
loop_
_entity.id
_entity.type
_entity.pdbx_description
1 polymer ?
#
loop_
_entity_poly.entity_id
_entity_poly.type
_entity_poly.pdbx_seq_one_letter_code
_entity_poly.pdbx_strand_id
1 'polypeptide(L)'
;MGGKSGELACSCSSLWLAPNPSKRWGELFFLGYTPFWLTLCLGIIVPYRLYESFTELEYLLLGLVSAVPSFLIPMLVVGKADSSIRWKERYWVKASVWIIIFSYVGNYFWTHYFFTVLGASYTFPSWKMNNVPHTTFLLTHACFLFYHVMSNMTLRRLRHSIADLPENVQWAFEAAWILALAYFIAWLETIAISNFPYYQFVDRASMYKVGSLFYAIYFLVSFPMFIRIDEKPGDPWDLPRVAIDALGAAMLVTIILDLWRIFLGPIVPIPETKQCLQPGLPWFPGHANET
;
A
#
# COMPACT_ATOMS: atom_id res chain seq x y z
N MET A 1 -28.45 -7.01 51.31
CA MET A 1 -28.44 -7.93 50.17
C MET A 1 -29.04 -7.20 48.98
N GLY A 2 -28.22 -6.70 48.07
CA GLY A 2 -28.67 -5.93 46.90
C GLY A 2 -27.74 -6.21 45.74
N GLY A 3 -27.99 -7.30 45.03
CA GLY A 3 -27.25 -7.65 43.82
C GLY A 3 -27.64 -6.72 42.69
N LYS A 4 -26.69 -5.90 42.23
CA LYS A 4 -26.78 -5.24 40.93
C LYS A 4 -26.44 -6.29 39.87
N SER A 5 -27.47 -6.72 39.14
CA SER A 5 -27.32 -7.45 37.88
C SER A 5 -26.46 -6.61 36.95
N GLY A 6 -25.25 -7.11 36.65
CA GLY A 6 -24.42 -6.55 35.60
C GLY A 6 -25.07 -6.84 34.26
N GLU A 7 -25.55 -5.79 33.59
CA GLU A 7 -25.80 -5.82 32.16
C GLU A 7 -24.48 -6.12 31.46
N LEU A 8 -24.27 -7.38 31.10
CA LEU A 8 -23.35 -7.77 30.05
C LEU A 8 -23.91 -7.19 28.74
N ALA A 9 -23.51 -5.95 28.44
CA ALA A 9 -23.69 -5.37 27.13
C ALA A 9 -22.93 -6.25 26.13
N CYS A 10 -23.64 -7.19 25.52
CA CYS A 10 -23.20 -7.91 24.34
C CYS A 10 -23.08 -6.87 23.22
N SER A 11 -21.91 -6.23 23.14
CA SER A 11 -21.55 -5.35 22.04
C SER A 11 -21.56 -6.21 20.78
N CYS A 12 -22.64 -6.15 19.98
CA CYS A 12 -22.68 -6.72 18.64
C CYS A 12 -21.41 -6.26 17.90
N SER A 13 -20.48 -7.19 17.69
CA SER A 13 -19.24 -6.91 16.99
C SER A 13 -19.59 -6.49 15.57
N SER A 14 -19.10 -5.33 15.14
CA SER A 14 -19.32 -4.88 13.77
C SER A 14 -18.67 -5.86 12.80
N LEU A 15 -19.39 -6.24 11.74
CA LEU A 15 -18.91 -7.14 10.71
C LEU A 15 -17.77 -6.55 9.87
N TRP A 16 -17.65 -5.22 9.87
CA TRP A 16 -16.73 -4.47 9.02
C TRP A 16 -15.62 -3.78 9.81
N LEU A 17 -15.93 -3.34 11.03
CA LEU A 17 -15.04 -2.51 11.84
C LEU A 17 -14.23 -3.34 12.84
N ALA A 18 -13.02 -2.88 13.14
CA ALA A 18 -12.18 -3.57 14.10
C ALA A 18 -12.83 -3.70 15.49
N PRO A 19 -12.57 -4.80 16.22
CA PRO A 19 -12.96 -4.92 17.62
C PRO A 19 -12.16 -3.96 18.52
N ASN A 20 -10.89 -3.72 18.20
CA ASN A 20 -10.05 -2.74 18.90
C ASN A 20 -10.56 -1.32 18.64
N PRO A 21 -10.93 -0.53 19.67
CA PRO A 21 -11.47 0.82 19.50
C PRO A 21 -10.50 1.83 18.86
N SER A 22 -9.20 1.74 19.16
CA SER A 22 -8.17 2.60 18.54
C SER A 22 -8.05 2.29 17.05
N LYS A 23 -8.00 1.00 16.70
CA LYS A 23 -7.97 0.54 15.32
C LYS A 23 -9.19 0.98 14.54
N ARG A 24 -10.38 0.75 15.10
CA ARG A 24 -11.66 1.17 14.52
C ARG A 24 -11.66 2.66 14.21
N TRP A 25 -11.23 3.48 15.17
CA TRP A 25 -11.19 4.93 14.99
C TRP A 25 -10.22 5.32 13.87
N GLY A 26 -9.00 4.76 13.86
CA GLY A 26 -8.00 5.07 12.84
C GLY A 26 -8.40 4.62 11.42
N GLU A 27 -8.99 3.43 11.29
CA GLU A 27 -9.53 2.95 10.01
C GLU A 27 -10.64 3.87 9.47
N LEU A 28 -11.59 4.27 10.32
CA LEU A 28 -12.64 5.23 9.93
C LEU A 28 -12.06 6.59 9.58
N PHE A 29 -11.04 7.05 10.30
CA PHE A 29 -10.34 8.29 9.98
C PHE A 29 -9.70 8.22 8.58
N PHE A 30 -8.91 7.19 8.28
CA PHE A 30 -8.25 7.07 6.97
C PHE A 30 -9.26 6.89 5.83
N LEU A 31 -10.35 6.16 6.06
CA LEU A 31 -11.44 6.04 5.08
C LEU A 31 -12.13 7.38 4.84
N GLY A 32 -12.44 8.13 5.90
CA GLY A 32 -13.05 9.47 5.80
C GLY A 32 -12.10 10.53 5.24
N TYR A 33 -10.80 10.35 5.38
CA TYR A 33 -9.76 11.20 4.79
C TYR A 33 -9.58 10.94 3.28
N THR A 34 -9.89 9.73 2.81
CA THR A 34 -9.66 9.31 1.43
C THR A 34 -10.31 10.23 0.38
N PRO A 35 -11.58 10.67 0.53
CA PRO A 35 -12.20 11.61 -0.41
C PRO A 35 -11.42 12.91 -0.61
N PHE A 36 -10.69 13.41 0.40
CA PHE A 36 -9.95 14.66 0.30
C PHE A 36 -8.85 14.58 -0.76
N TRP A 37 -7.90 13.64 -0.62
CA TRP A 37 -6.77 13.56 -1.55
C TRP A 37 -7.19 13.00 -2.93
N LEU A 38 -8.22 12.13 -2.98
CA LEU A 38 -8.79 11.66 -4.25
C LEU A 38 -9.44 12.80 -5.02
N THR A 39 -10.23 13.65 -4.35
CA THR A 39 -10.85 14.81 -5.00
C THR A 39 -9.79 15.79 -5.47
N LEU A 40 -8.75 16.04 -4.66
CA LEU A 40 -7.63 16.89 -5.05
C LEU A 40 -6.93 16.38 -6.32
N CYS A 41 -6.52 15.09 -6.33
CA CYS A 41 -5.74 14.53 -7.43
C CYS A 41 -6.61 14.24 -8.67
N LEU A 42 -7.66 13.42 -8.51
CA LEU A 42 -8.47 12.90 -9.61
C LEU A 42 -9.70 13.74 -9.92
N GLY A 43 -10.18 14.56 -8.97
CA GLY A 43 -11.33 15.44 -9.18
C GLY A 43 -10.97 16.85 -9.64
N ILE A 44 -9.77 17.33 -9.30
CA ILE A 44 -9.32 18.70 -9.59
C ILE A 44 -8.09 18.69 -10.49
N ILE A 45 -6.94 18.19 -10.02
CA ILE A 45 -5.67 18.37 -10.72
C ILE A 45 -5.65 17.69 -12.09
N VAL A 46 -6.10 16.43 -12.18
CA VAL A 46 -6.12 15.69 -13.44
C VAL A 46 -7.16 16.24 -14.42
N PRO A 47 -8.45 16.43 -14.07
CA PRO A 47 -9.46 16.92 -15.01
C PRO A 47 -9.18 18.33 -15.54
N TYR A 48 -8.68 19.24 -14.70
CA TYR A 48 -8.33 20.61 -15.11
C TYR A 48 -6.91 20.73 -15.67
N ARG A 49 -6.15 19.62 -15.76
CA ARG A 49 -4.78 19.57 -16.26
C ARG A 49 -3.81 20.54 -15.59
N LEU A 50 -4.03 20.85 -14.31
CA LEU A 50 -3.20 21.80 -13.56
C LEU A 50 -1.73 21.34 -13.48
N TYR A 51 -1.53 20.02 -13.58
CA TYR A 51 -0.21 19.39 -13.59
C TYR A 51 0.69 19.85 -14.75
N GLU A 52 0.16 20.43 -15.84
CA GLU A 52 0.95 20.91 -16.98
C GLU A 52 1.81 22.12 -16.63
N SER A 53 1.37 22.96 -15.67
CA SER A 53 2.10 24.15 -15.23
C SER A 53 2.93 23.93 -13.97
N PHE A 54 2.94 22.72 -13.42
CA PHE A 54 3.64 22.43 -12.17
C PHE A 54 5.15 22.32 -12.38
N THR A 55 5.91 22.97 -11.51
CA THR A 55 7.34 22.74 -11.34
C THR A 55 7.57 21.67 -10.26
N GLU A 56 8.82 21.37 -9.98
CA GLU A 56 9.22 20.40 -8.94
C GLU A 56 8.56 20.69 -7.59
N LEU A 57 8.42 21.97 -7.24
CA LEU A 57 7.85 22.40 -5.98
C LEU A 57 6.35 22.12 -5.89
N GLU A 58 5.56 22.44 -6.91
CA GLU A 58 4.11 22.19 -6.91
C GLU A 58 3.82 20.70 -6.84
N TYR A 59 4.61 19.86 -7.54
CA TYR A 59 4.50 18.41 -7.40
C TYR A 59 4.82 17.95 -5.98
N LEU A 60 5.86 18.48 -5.33
CA LEU A 60 6.15 18.12 -3.94
C LEU A 60 5.02 18.55 -3.01
N LEU A 61 4.52 19.79 -3.17
CA LEU A 61 3.42 20.33 -2.37
C LEU A 61 2.15 19.51 -2.53
N LEU A 62 1.84 19.03 -3.74
CA LEU A 62 0.74 18.09 -3.96
C LEU A 62 0.87 16.83 -3.10
N GLY A 63 2.06 16.23 -3.10
CA GLY A 63 2.34 15.07 -2.25
C GLY A 63 2.20 15.39 -0.76
N LEU A 64 2.75 16.53 -0.32
CA LEU A 64 2.70 16.95 1.09
C LEU A 64 1.27 17.25 1.55
N VAL A 65 0.49 17.98 0.77
CA VAL A 65 -0.92 18.27 1.08
C VAL A 65 -1.73 16.99 1.14
N SER A 66 -1.38 15.96 0.36
CA SER A 66 -2.07 14.67 0.39
C SER A 66 -1.65 13.78 1.55
N ALA A 67 -0.39 13.84 1.99
CA ALA A 67 0.15 12.95 3.03
C ALA A 67 0.15 13.56 4.43
N VAL A 68 0.62 14.81 4.60
CA VAL A 68 0.83 15.42 5.92
C VAL A 68 -0.47 15.53 6.75
N PRO A 69 -1.64 15.87 6.18
CA PRO A 69 -2.86 15.91 6.98
C PRO A 69 -3.29 14.55 7.54
N SER A 70 -2.88 13.42 6.94
CA SER A 70 -3.14 12.10 7.53
C SER A 70 -2.40 11.87 8.85
N PHE A 71 -1.43 12.72 9.20
CA PHE A 71 -0.74 12.72 10.49
C PHE A 71 -1.23 13.86 11.39
N LEU A 72 -1.38 15.07 10.85
CA LEU A 72 -1.75 16.24 11.65
C LEU A 72 -3.19 16.16 12.18
N ILE A 73 -4.14 15.73 11.35
CA ILE A 73 -5.54 15.63 11.77
C ILE A 73 -5.72 14.66 12.94
N PRO A 74 -5.18 13.42 12.94
CA PRO A 74 -5.35 12.52 14.08
C PRO A 74 -4.53 12.89 15.33
N MET A 75 -3.57 13.82 15.21
CA MET A 75 -2.95 14.45 16.37
C MET A 75 -3.90 15.45 17.05
N LEU A 76 -4.68 16.20 16.27
CA LEU A 76 -5.58 17.25 16.75
C LEU A 76 -6.96 16.70 17.15
N VAL A 77 -7.52 15.81 16.34
CA VAL A 77 -8.82 15.16 16.55
C VAL A 77 -8.55 13.79 17.12
N VAL A 78 -8.44 13.71 18.45
CA VAL A 78 -8.13 12.44 19.13
C VAL A 78 -9.42 11.64 19.35
N GLY A 79 -9.45 10.39 18.91
CA GLY A 79 -10.54 9.47 19.21
C GLY A 79 -10.72 9.27 20.71
N LYS A 80 -11.96 9.09 21.19
CA LYS A 80 -12.25 8.90 22.63
C LYS A 80 -11.41 7.76 23.23
N ALA A 81 -11.26 6.66 22.48
CA ALA A 81 -10.45 5.51 22.87
C ALA A 81 -8.95 5.82 22.98
N ASP A 82 -8.47 6.84 22.26
CA ASP A 82 -7.06 7.22 22.17
C ASP A 82 -6.69 8.37 23.12
N SER A 83 -7.68 8.95 23.81
CA SER A 83 -7.52 10.16 24.64
C SER A 83 -6.53 9.98 25.79
N SER A 84 -6.45 8.77 26.36
CA SER A 84 -5.59 8.43 27.50
C SER A 84 -4.34 7.64 27.13
N ILE A 85 -4.12 7.32 25.84
CA ILE A 85 -2.99 6.49 25.41
C ILE A 85 -1.94 7.30 24.64
N ARG A 86 -0.68 6.89 24.78
CA ARG A 86 0.48 7.53 24.15
C ARG A 86 0.43 7.34 22.63
N TRP A 87 1.00 8.27 21.87
CA TRP A 87 0.97 8.22 20.40
C TRP A 87 1.50 6.90 19.83
N LYS A 88 2.62 6.39 20.35
CA LYS A 88 3.19 5.10 19.92
C LYS A 88 2.27 3.89 20.10
N GLU A 89 1.25 4.00 20.95
CA GLU A 89 0.26 2.95 21.23
C GLU A 89 -0.99 3.09 20.36
N ARG A 90 -1.21 4.25 19.73
CA ARG A 90 -2.36 4.52 18.86
C ARG A 90 -2.22 3.80 17.54
N TYR A 91 -3.31 3.19 17.07
CA TYR A 91 -3.29 2.43 15.82
C TYR A 91 -2.89 3.28 14.62
N TRP A 92 -3.35 4.53 14.51
CA TRP A 92 -3.04 5.36 13.34
C TRP A 92 -1.53 5.57 13.18
N VAL A 93 -0.77 5.69 14.29
CA VAL A 93 0.69 5.80 14.24
C VAL A 93 1.30 4.50 13.75
N LYS A 94 0.87 3.35 14.28
CA LYS A 94 1.36 2.03 13.88
C LYS A 94 1.07 1.75 12.40
N ALA A 95 -0.15 2.01 11.96
CA ALA A 95 -0.57 1.88 10.57
C ALA A 95 0.29 2.77 9.66
N SER A 96 0.50 4.03 10.02
CA SER A 96 1.34 4.93 9.24
C SER A 96 2.81 4.48 9.20
N VAL A 97 3.38 4.03 10.32
CA VAL A 97 4.77 3.51 10.37
C VAL A 97 4.92 2.28 9.47
N TRP A 98 3.98 1.33 9.54
CA TRP A 98 3.99 0.15 8.67
C TRP A 98 4.00 0.55 7.20
N ILE A 99 3.10 1.46 6.80
CA ILE A 99 2.96 1.91 5.42
C ILE A 99 4.18 2.72 4.97
N ILE A 100 4.76 3.59 5.82
CA ILE A 100 5.99 4.33 5.50
C ILE A 100 7.12 3.35 5.17
N ILE A 101 7.32 2.33 6.00
CA ILE A 101 8.40 1.35 5.79
C ILE A 101 8.16 0.57 4.50
N PHE A 102 6.96 0.01 4.34
CA PHE A 102 6.62 -0.80 3.18
C PHE A 102 6.66 0.01 1.88
N SER A 103 6.10 1.23 1.87
CA SER A 103 6.09 2.10 0.70
C SER A 103 7.48 2.66 0.38
N TYR A 104 8.31 2.92 1.39
CA TYR A 104 9.70 3.31 1.17
C TYR A 104 10.46 2.19 0.48
N VAL A 105 10.32 0.94 0.95
CA VAL A 105 10.98 -0.19 0.29
C VAL A 105 10.50 -0.33 -1.16
N GLY A 106 9.20 -0.20 -1.40
CA GLY A 106 8.67 -0.29 -2.76
C GLY A 106 9.06 0.85 -3.69
N ASN A 107 9.11 2.08 -3.21
CA ASN A 107 9.51 3.22 -4.04
C ASN A 107 11.04 3.32 -4.19
N TYR A 108 11.84 2.83 -3.24
CA TYR A 108 13.29 2.97 -3.28
C TYR A 108 14.02 1.73 -3.78
N PHE A 109 13.71 0.52 -3.26
CA PHE A 109 14.44 -0.70 -3.60
C PHE A 109 13.82 -1.45 -4.78
N TRP A 110 12.50 -1.38 -4.99
CA TRP A 110 11.83 -2.09 -6.08
C TRP A 110 11.81 -1.34 -7.42
N THR A 111 12.56 -0.23 -7.51
CA THR A 111 12.70 0.58 -8.73
C THR A 111 13.16 -0.22 -9.93
N HIS A 112 14.04 -1.21 -9.73
CA HIS A 112 14.45 -2.11 -10.82
C HIS A 112 13.28 -2.90 -11.41
N TYR A 113 12.41 -3.47 -10.57
CA TYR A 113 11.22 -4.17 -11.06
C TYR A 113 10.29 -3.21 -11.79
N PHE A 114 10.14 -2.00 -11.25
CA PHE A 114 9.27 -0.99 -11.82
C PHE A 114 9.76 -0.44 -13.17
N PHE A 115 11.02 -0.06 -13.28
CA PHE A 115 11.56 0.53 -14.50
C PHE A 115 11.98 -0.51 -15.54
N THR A 116 12.52 -1.65 -15.12
CA THR A 116 13.08 -2.66 -16.05
C THR A 116 12.09 -3.79 -16.35
N VAL A 117 11.41 -4.32 -15.33
CA VAL A 117 10.48 -5.45 -15.52
C VAL A 117 9.16 -4.98 -16.12
N LEU A 118 8.59 -3.89 -15.58
CA LEU A 118 7.34 -3.31 -16.07
C LEU A 118 7.50 -2.31 -17.21
N GLY A 119 8.70 -1.73 -17.39
CA GLY A 119 8.91 -0.69 -18.40
C GLY A 119 8.15 0.60 -18.11
N ALA A 120 7.92 0.93 -16.84
CA ALA A 120 7.35 2.20 -16.42
C ALA A 120 8.42 3.30 -16.39
N SER A 121 8.02 4.58 -16.40
CA SER A 121 8.93 5.71 -16.18
C SER A 121 8.17 6.98 -15.77
N TYR A 122 8.86 7.86 -15.05
CA TYR A 122 8.35 9.17 -14.62
C TYR A 122 9.06 10.30 -15.35
N THR A 123 8.30 11.12 -16.08
CA THR A 123 8.84 12.20 -16.93
C THR A 123 8.49 13.61 -16.44
N PHE A 124 7.68 13.75 -15.38
CA PHE A 124 7.32 15.07 -14.85
C PHE A 124 8.46 15.70 -14.00
N PRO A 125 8.52 17.04 -13.94
CA PRO A 125 9.45 17.77 -13.07
C PRO A 125 9.35 17.31 -11.63
N SER A 126 10.45 16.83 -11.06
CA SER A 126 10.47 16.42 -9.66
C SER A 126 11.89 16.33 -9.12
N TRP A 127 12.02 16.58 -7.82
CA TRP A 127 13.13 16.03 -7.06
C TRP A 127 12.98 14.52 -7.01
N LYS A 128 14.05 13.78 -7.32
CA LYS A 128 14.02 12.31 -7.41
C LYS A 128 15.00 11.67 -6.45
N MET A 129 14.64 10.49 -5.95
CA MET A 129 15.51 9.60 -5.19
C MET A 129 15.44 8.22 -5.85
N ASN A 130 16.59 7.69 -6.27
CA ASN A 130 16.68 6.48 -7.12
C ASN A 130 15.75 6.53 -8.35
N ASN A 131 15.74 7.67 -9.05
CA ASN A 131 14.87 7.99 -10.20
C ASN A 131 13.36 8.03 -9.91
N VAL A 132 12.94 7.88 -8.65
CA VAL A 132 11.54 7.99 -8.25
C VAL A 132 11.25 9.39 -7.68
N PRO A 133 10.23 10.11 -8.19
CA PRO A 133 9.83 11.41 -7.68
C PRO A 133 9.44 11.39 -6.19
N HIS A 134 9.88 12.36 -5.38
CA HIS A 134 9.48 12.43 -3.96
C HIS A 134 7.95 12.50 -3.77
N THR A 135 7.23 13.11 -4.71
CA THR A 135 5.77 13.15 -4.73
C THR A 135 5.14 11.76 -4.70
N THR A 136 5.72 10.76 -5.39
CA THR A 136 5.14 9.42 -5.39
C THR A 136 5.30 8.74 -4.04
N PHE A 137 6.42 8.92 -3.33
CA PHE A 137 6.57 8.41 -1.96
C PHE A 137 5.45 8.92 -1.03
N LEU A 138 5.10 10.20 -1.15
CA LEU A 138 4.06 10.85 -0.35
C LEU A 138 2.65 10.39 -0.77
N LEU A 139 2.36 10.36 -2.08
CA LEU A 139 1.06 9.88 -2.58
C LEU A 139 0.86 8.38 -2.28
N THR A 140 1.88 7.56 -2.44
CA THR A 140 1.84 6.12 -2.09
C THR A 140 1.45 5.95 -0.63
N HIS A 141 1.93 6.79 0.29
CA HIS A 141 1.51 6.71 1.69
C HIS A 141 -0.01 6.87 1.85
N ALA A 142 -0.60 7.90 1.23
CA ALA A 142 -2.03 8.17 1.32
C ALA A 142 -2.86 7.06 0.63
N CYS A 143 -2.45 6.64 -0.57
CA CYS A 143 -3.09 5.55 -1.32
C CYS A 143 -3.04 4.23 -0.55
N PHE A 144 -1.87 3.85 -0.05
CA PHE A 144 -1.70 2.56 0.61
C PHE A 144 -2.48 2.51 1.92
N LEU A 145 -2.56 3.58 2.71
CA LEU A 145 -3.46 3.62 3.87
C LEU A 145 -4.89 3.29 3.47
N PHE A 146 -5.41 3.91 2.40
CA PHE A 146 -6.74 3.61 1.89
C PHE A 146 -6.90 2.14 1.46
N TYR A 147 -6.00 1.63 0.62
CA TYR A 147 -6.09 0.26 0.09
C TYR A 147 -6.09 -0.79 1.20
N HIS A 148 -5.21 -0.62 2.19
CA HIS A 148 -5.07 -1.58 3.27
C HIS A 148 -6.23 -1.49 4.27
N VAL A 149 -6.77 -0.29 4.53
CA VAL A 149 -7.99 -0.14 5.36
C VAL A 149 -9.20 -0.78 4.67
N MET A 150 -9.38 -0.55 3.37
CA MET A 150 -10.43 -1.21 2.59
C MET A 150 -10.27 -2.73 2.61
N SER A 151 -9.04 -3.21 2.46
CA SER A 151 -8.73 -4.65 2.57
C SER A 151 -9.09 -5.20 3.95
N ASN A 152 -8.70 -4.54 5.05
CA ASN A 152 -9.06 -4.96 6.41
C ASN A 152 -10.58 -5.13 6.57
N MET A 153 -11.35 -4.14 6.13
CA MET A 153 -12.81 -4.16 6.25
C MET A 153 -13.44 -5.31 5.47
N THR A 154 -13.01 -5.53 4.22
CA THR A 154 -13.54 -6.60 3.38
C THR A 154 -13.12 -7.98 3.85
N LEU A 155 -11.88 -8.15 4.32
CA LEU A 155 -11.40 -9.41 4.89
C LEU A 155 -12.13 -9.78 6.17
N ARG A 156 -12.39 -8.82 7.07
CA ARG A 156 -13.23 -9.07 8.26
C ARG A 156 -14.64 -9.50 7.87
N ARG A 157 -15.25 -8.82 6.90
CA ARG A 157 -16.60 -9.16 6.42
C ARG A 157 -16.63 -10.56 5.80
N LEU A 158 -15.63 -10.90 4.99
CA LEU A 158 -15.49 -12.21 4.37
C LEU A 158 -15.36 -13.29 5.43
N ARG A 159 -14.42 -13.13 6.38
CA ARG A 159 -14.19 -14.07 7.49
C ARG A 159 -15.46 -14.39 8.25
N HIS A 160 -16.25 -13.36 8.57
CA HIS A 160 -17.54 -13.58 9.22
C HIS A 160 -18.53 -14.33 8.31
N SER A 161 -18.53 -14.07 7.01
CA SER A 161 -19.48 -14.68 6.07
C SER A 161 -19.18 -16.16 5.79
N ILE A 162 -17.93 -16.59 6.02
CA ILE A 162 -17.46 -17.97 5.80
C ILE A 162 -17.15 -18.70 7.10
N ALA A 163 -17.47 -18.13 8.27
CA ALA A 163 -17.05 -18.64 9.58
C ALA A 163 -17.55 -20.07 9.87
N ASP A 164 -18.71 -20.45 9.32
CA ASP A 164 -19.33 -21.77 9.50
C ASP A 164 -18.84 -22.81 8.47
N LEU A 165 -18.00 -22.42 7.50
CA LEU A 165 -17.45 -23.33 6.49
C LEU A 165 -16.24 -24.11 7.03
N PRO A 166 -15.89 -25.27 6.43
CA PRO A 166 -14.66 -26.00 6.79
C PRO A 166 -13.40 -25.15 6.57
N GLU A 167 -12.39 -25.34 7.41
CA GLU A 167 -11.17 -24.50 7.41
C GLU A 167 -10.49 -24.41 6.03
N ASN A 168 -10.34 -25.53 5.32
CA ASN A 168 -9.76 -25.54 3.96
C ASN A 168 -10.53 -24.66 2.97
N VAL A 169 -11.85 -24.61 3.11
CA VAL A 169 -12.73 -23.79 2.28
C VAL A 169 -12.57 -22.32 2.67
N GLN A 170 -12.45 -22.01 3.97
CA GLN A 170 -12.18 -20.65 4.43
C GLN A 170 -10.86 -20.12 3.86
N TRP A 171 -9.79 -20.91 3.95
CA TRP A 171 -8.49 -20.57 3.37
C TRP A 171 -8.56 -20.31 1.86
N ALA A 172 -9.30 -21.15 1.12
CA ALA A 172 -9.48 -20.97 -0.32
C ALA A 172 -10.22 -19.65 -0.64
N PHE A 173 -11.30 -19.33 0.10
CA PHE A 173 -12.04 -18.08 -0.08
C PHE A 173 -11.21 -16.85 0.29
N GLU A 174 -10.47 -16.90 1.41
CA GLU A 174 -9.57 -15.80 1.80
C GLU A 174 -8.50 -15.56 0.76
N ALA A 175 -7.80 -16.61 0.30
CA ALA A 175 -6.76 -16.50 -0.71
C ALA A 175 -7.31 -15.96 -2.04
N ALA A 176 -8.47 -16.46 -2.49
CA ALA A 176 -9.13 -15.99 -3.70
C ALA A 176 -9.55 -14.52 -3.58
N TRP A 177 -10.07 -14.10 -2.43
CA TRP A 177 -10.45 -12.71 -2.20
C TRP A 177 -9.26 -11.76 -2.17
N ILE A 178 -8.18 -12.14 -1.47
CA ILE A 178 -6.95 -11.34 -1.43
C ILE A 178 -6.41 -11.18 -2.85
N LEU A 179 -6.33 -12.27 -3.63
CA LEU A 179 -5.86 -12.22 -5.01
C LEU A 179 -6.75 -11.31 -5.88
N ALA A 180 -8.07 -11.47 -5.80
CA ALA A 180 -9.02 -10.67 -6.56
C ALA A 180 -8.94 -9.18 -6.20
N LEU A 181 -8.90 -8.85 -4.91
CA LEU A 181 -8.81 -7.48 -4.44
C LEU A 181 -7.46 -6.84 -4.78
N ALA A 182 -6.35 -7.58 -4.60
CA ALA A 182 -5.01 -7.13 -4.95
C ALA A 182 -4.91 -6.79 -6.44
N TYR A 183 -5.40 -7.67 -7.31
CA TYR A 183 -5.44 -7.45 -8.75
C TYR A 183 -6.33 -6.27 -9.11
N PHE A 184 -7.53 -6.18 -8.52
CA PHE A 184 -8.46 -5.08 -8.77
C PHE A 184 -7.86 -3.71 -8.41
N ILE A 185 -7.22 -3.59 -7.24
CA ILE A 185 -6.57 -2.34 -6.81
C ILE A 185 -5.41 -1.99 -7.74
N ALA A 186 -4.53 -2.96 -8.05
CA ALA A 186 -3.40 -2.75 -8.95
C ALA A 186 -3.84 -2.30 -10.36
N TRP A 187 -4.89 -2.94 -10.89
CA TRP A 187 -5.48 -2.59 -12.16
C TRP A 187 -6.14 -1.19 -12.15
N LEU A 188 -6.93 -0.88 -11.11
CA LEU A 188 -7.57 0.43 -10.95
C LEU A 188 -6.53 1.55 -10.89
N GLU A 189 -5.45 1.36 -10.13
CA GLU A 189 -4.34 2.32 -10.06
C GLU A 189 -3.67 2.48 -11.43
N THR A 190 -3.43 1.38 -12.16
CA THR A 190 -2.85 1.43 -13.51
C THR A 190 -3.73 2.25 -14.46
N ILE A 191 -5.06 2.11 -14.37
CA ILE A 191 -6.01 2.90 -15.16
C ILE A 191 -6.01 4.38 -14.72
N ALA A 192 -6.07 4.65 -13.42
CA ALA A 192 -6.08 6.02 -12.90
C ALA A 192 -4.84 6.78 -13.37
N ILE A 193 -3.68 6.12 -13.31
CA ILE A 193 -2.39 6.65 -13.75
C ILE A 193 -2.30 6.80 -15.27
N SER A 194 -2.93 5.91 -16.05
CA SER A 194 -2.86 5.97 -17.51
C SER A 194 -3.40 7.28 -18.12
N ASN A 195 -4.24 8.00 -17.37
CA ASN A 195 -4.75 9.32 -17.73
C ASN A 195 -3.75 10.45 -17.47
N PHE A 196 -2.66 10.18 -16.75
CA PHE A 196 -1.59 11.13 -16.47
C PHE A 196 -0.44 10.95 -17.48
N PRO A 197 -0.19 11.91 -18.38
CA PRO A 197 0.70 11.73 -19.53
C PRO A 197 2.19 11.61 -19.17
N TYR A 198 2.57 12.03 -17.95
CA TYR A 198 3.96 12.00 -17.48
C TYR A 198 4.33 10.74 -16.70
N TYR A 199 3.44 9.76 -16.70
CA TYR A 199 3.72 8.39 -16.30
C TYR A 199 3.59 7.51 -17.54
N GLN A 200 4.73 7.04 -18.03
CA GLN A 200 4.79 6.33 -19.31
C GLN A 200 5.04 4.84 -19.10
N PHE A 201 4.38 4.03 -19.93
CA PHE A 201 4.65 2.61 -20.08
C PHE A 201 5.14 2.36 -21.50
N VAL A 202 6.20 1.55 -21.64
CA VAL A 202 6.69 1.11 -22.95
C VAL A 202 5.61 0.32 -23.70
N ASP A 203 4.92 -0.60 -23.01
CA ASP A 203 3.77 -1.33 -23.55
C ASP A 203 2.60 -1.27 -22.57
N ARG A 204 1.62 -0.41 -22.88
CA ARG A 204 0.40 -0.24 -22.07
C ARG A 204 -0.47 -1.50 -22.06
N ALA A 205 -0.55 -2.23 -23.18
CA ALA A 205 -1.39 -3.41 -23.27
C ALA A 205 -0.85 -4.55 -22.39
N SER A 206 0.48 -4.75 -22.41
CA SER A 206 1.14 -5.70 -21.52
C SER A 206 1.07 -5.26 -20.06
N MET A 207 1.17 -3.96 -19.78
CA MET A 207 0.99 -3.42 -18.42
C MET A 207 -0.41 -3.74 -17.86
N TYR A 208 -1.49 -3.51 -18.62
CA TYR A 208 -2.85 -3.81 -18.12
C TYR A 208 -3.12 -5.31 -17.94
N LYS A 209 -2.55 -6.17 -18.80
CA LYS A 209 -2.80 -7.61 -18.76
C LYS A 209 -1.96 -8.31 -17.69
N VAL A 210 -0.65 -8.08 -17.72
CA VAL A 210 0.35 -8.83 -16.94
C VAL A 210 1.00 -7.92 -15.89
N GLY A 211 1.27 -6.66 -16.23
CA GLY A 211 1.90 -5.72 -15.31
C GLY A 211 1.07 -5.44 -14.06
N SER A 212 -0.26 -5.33 -14.18
CA SER A 212 -1.15 -5.19 -13.03
C SER A 212 -1.12 -6.44 -12.12
N LEU A 213 -0.94 -7.65 -12.68
CA LEU A 213 -0.77 -8.86 -11.87
C LEU A 213 0.59 -8.87 -11.14
N PHE A 214 1.66 -8.44 -11.82
CA PHE A 214 2.97 -8.28 -11.19
C PHE A 214 2.91 -7.23 -10.06
N TYR A 215 2.26 -6.10 -10.28
CA TYR A 215 2.07 -5.08 -9.25
C TYR A 215 1.16 -5.58 -8.10
N ALA A 216 0.16 -6.40 -8.40
CA ALA A 216 -0.72 -7.00 -7.39
C ALA A 216 0.02 -7.86 -6.35
N ILE A 217 1.24 -8.35 -6.65
CA ILE A 217 2.09 -9.09 -5.69
C ILE A 217 2.33 -8.28 -4.41
N TYR A 218 2.42 -6.95 -4.54
CA TYR A 218 2.62 -6.04 -3.41
C TYR A 218 1.48 -6.23 -2.40
N PHE A 219 0.26 -6.20 -2.92
CA PHE A 219 -0.98 -6.28 -2.15
C PHE A 219 -1.33 -7.70 -1.73
N LEU A 220 -0.98 -8.70 -2.54
CA LEU A 220 -1.16 -10.12 -2.23
C LEU A 220 -0.51 -10.49 -0.89
N VAL A 221 0.66 -9.90 -0.61
CA VAL A 221 1.37 -10.07 0.66
C VAL A 221 0.95 -9.03 1.68
N SER A 222 0.89 -7.75 1.29
CA SER A 222 0.73 -6.67 2.27
C SER A 222 -0.64 -6.66 2.95
N PHE A 223 -1.71 -7.06 2.27
CA PHE A 223 -3.06 -7.12 2.84
C PHE A 223 -3.18 -8.08 4.04
N PRO A 224 -2.87 -9.38 3.92
CA PRO A 224 -2.93 -10.29 5.05
C PRO A 224 -1.90 -9.95 6.14
N MET A 225 -0.81 -9.27 5.79
CA MET A 225 0.20 -8.85 6.77
C MET A 225 -0.31 -7.66 7.62
N PHE A 226 -0.81 -6.60 6.95
CA PHE A 226 -1.24 -5.35 7.57
C PHE A 226 -2.47 -5.50 8.46
N ILE A 227 -3.43 -6.37 8.09
CA ILE A 227 -4.63 -6.58 8.89
C ILE A 227 -4.31 -7.04 10.31
N ARG A 228 -3.13 -7.63 10.58
CA ARG A 228 -2.78 -8.16 11.91
C ARG A 228 -2.47 -7.09 12.95
N ILE A 229 -2.12 -5.86 12.55
CA ILE A 229 -1.80 -4.77 13.47
C ILE A 229 -3.01 -4.52 14.40
N ASP A 230 -2.83 -4.73 15.70
CA ASP A 230 -3.84 -4.51 16.74
C ASP A 230 -5.22 -5.17 16.49
N GLU A 231 -5.28 -6.23 15.70
CA GLU A 231 -6.55 -6.89 15.31
C GLU A 231 -7.11 -7.78 16.40
N LYS A 232 -6.24 -8.55 17.07
CA LYS A 232 -6.62 -9.49 18.12
C LYS A 232 -6.78 -8.75 19.46
N PRO A 233 -7.95 -8.85 20.12
CA PRO A 233 -8.12 -8.30 21.46
C PRO A 233 -7.07 -8.86 22.44
N GLY A 234 -6.42 -8.00 23.21
CA GLY A 234 -5.38 -8.40 24.17
C GLY A 234 -3.98 -8.62 23.59
N ASP A 235 -3.78 -8.47 22.27
CA ASP A 235 -2.45 -8.53 21.62
C ASP A 235 -2.12 -7.18 20.93
N PRO A 236 -1.92 -6.08 21.69
CA PRO A 236 -1.48 -4.82 21.10
C PRO A 236 -0.04 -4.91 20.61
N TRP A 237 0.22 -4.40 19.42
CA TRP A 237 1.57 -4.37 18.85
C TRP A 237 2.34 -3.14 19.35
N ASP A 238 3.63 -3.29 19.56
CA ASP A 238 4.55 -2.16 19.75
C ASP A 238 5.16 -1.73 18.39
N LEU A 239 5.79 -0.55 18.37
CA LEU A 239 6.40 -0.02 17.14
C LEU A 239 7.50 -0.92 16.56
N PRO A 240 8.40 -1.54 17.36
CA PRO A 240 9.36 -2.51 16.83
C PRO A 240 8.71 -3.68 16.11
N ARG A 241 7.66 -4.31 16.68
CA ARG A 241 6.94 -5.39 16.00
C ARG A 241 6.33 -4.93 14.68
N VAL A 242 5.71 -3.74 14.66
CA VAL A 242 5.15 -3.15 13.43
C VAL A 242 6.23 -2.96 12.36
N ALA A 243 7.40 -2.44 12.73
CA ALA A 243 8.49 -2.19 11.79
C ALA A 243 9.10 -3.48 11.24
N ILE A 244 9.36 -4.46 12.11
CA ILE A 244 9.87 -5.78 11.71
C ILE A 244 8.87 -6.48 10.80
N ASP A 245 7.58 -6.40 11.10
CA ASP A 245 6.53 -7.00 10.29
C ASP A 245 6.44 -6.38 8.88
N ALA A 246 6.53 -5.05 8.78
CA ALA A 246 6.55 -4.33 7.51
C ALA A 246 7.77 -4.71 6.66
N LEU A 247 8.94 -4.81 7.28
CA LEU A 247 10.17 -5.25 6.61
C LEU A 247 10.05 -6.72 6.16
N GLY A 248 9.48 -7.60 6.98
CA GLY A 248 9.22 -8.99 6.62
C GLY A 248 8.26 -9.12 5.43
N ALA A 249 7.18 -8.35 5.42
CA ALA A 249 6.26 -8.27 4.30
C ALA A 249 6.96 -7.78 3.03
N ALA A 250 7.78 -6.74 3.14
CA ALA A 250 8.54 -6.20 2.01
C ALA A 250 9.58 -7.22 1.49
N MET A 251 10.26 -7.96 2.36
CA MET A 251 11.19 -9.00 1.93
C MET A 251 10.47 -10.13 1.20
N LEU A 252 9.31 -10.56 1.69
CA LEU A 252 8.51 -11.59 1.02
C LEU A 252 8.04 -11.15 -0.37
N VAL A 253 7.56 -9.90 -0.51
CA VAL A 253 7.26 -9.32 -1.83
C VAL A 253 8.50 -9.35 -2.71
N THR A 254 9.65 -8.89 -2.18
CA THR A 254 10.92 -8.88 -2.93
C THR A 254 11.26 -10.26 -3.48
N ILE A 255 11.14 -11.32 -2.67
CA ILE A 255 11.40 -12.71 -3.10
C ILE A 255 10.46 -13.09 -4.25
N ILE A 256 9.16 -12.83 -4.14
CA ILE A 256 8.19 -13.20 -5.17
C ILE A 256 8.43 -12.42 -6.47
N LEU A 257 8.74 -11.13 -6.38
CA LEU A 257 9.11 -10.31 -7.55
C LEU A 257 10.40 -10.81 -8.21
N ASP A 258 11.38 -11.25 -7.42
CA ASP A 258 12.65 -11.79 -7.91
C ASP A 258 12.44 -13.13 -8.63
N LEU A 259 11.62 -14.02 -8.06
CA LEU A 259 11.23 -15.27 -8.70
C LEU A 259 10.53 -15.01 -10.03
N TRP A 260 9.58 -14.06 -10.07
CA TRP A 260 8.95 -13.66 -11.33
C TRP A 260 9.99 -13.18 -12.34
N ARG A 261 10.88 -12.27 -11.94
CA ARG A 261 11.93 -11.73 -12.81
C ARG A 261 12.81 -12.86 -13.39
N ILE A 262 13.21 -13.83 -12.56
CA ILE A 262 14.11 -14.91 -12.97
C ILE A 262 13.42 -15.91 -13.89
N PHE A 263 12.19 -16.33 -13.55
CA PHE A 263 11.52 -17.42 -14.27
C PHE A 263 10.64 -16.96 -15.43
N LEU A 264 10.05 -15.77 -15.36
CA LEU A 264 9.13 -15.24 -16.36
C LEU A 264 9.73 -14.06 -17.15
N GLY A 265 10.65 -13.32 -16.55
CA GLY A 265 11.31 -12.17 -17.20
C GLY A 265 10.47 -10.89 -17.22
N PRO A 266 10.96 -9.85 -17.91
CA PRO A 266 10.24 -8.59 -18.09
C PRO A 266 9.05 -8.73 -19.04
N ILE A 267 8.05 -7.88 -18.84
CA ILE A 267 6.86 -7.81 -19.71
C ILE A 267 7.06 -6.90 -20.93
N VAL A 268 8.24 -6.29 -21.05
CA VAL A 268 8.64 -5.41 -22.14
C VAL A 268 9.93 -5.91 -22.80
N PRO A 269 10.15 -5.66 -24.10
CA PRO A 269 11.39 -6.03 -24.77
C PRO A 269 12.57 -5.31 -24.11
N ILE A 270 13.58 -6.04 -23.64
CA ILE A 270 14.83 -5.43 -23.17
C ILE A 270 15.66 -5.05 -24.41
N PRO A 271 16.10 -3.80 -24.57
CA PRO A 271 17.06 -3.45 -25.61
C PRO A 271 18.32 -4.32 -25.50
N GLU A 272 18.84 -4.81 -26.62
CA GLU A 272 20.00 -5.74 -26.66
C GLU A 272 21.22 -5.22 -25.89
N THR A 273 21.40 -3.90 -25.80
CA THR A 273 22.49 -3.22 -25.07
C THR A 273 22.37 -3.27 -23.54
N LYS A 274 21.23 -3.72 -22.99
CA LYS A 274 20.99 -3.88 -21.54
C LYS A 274 20.72 -5.33 -21.12
N GLN A 275 20.91 -6.29 -22.04
CA GLN A 275 20.89 -7.70 -21.68
C GLN A 275 22.12 -7.99 -20.81
N CYS A 276 21.93 -8.14 -19.50
CA CYS A 276 22.99 -8.59 -18.61
C CYS A 276 23.47 -9.96 -19.08
N LEU A 277 24.74 -10.07 -19.47
CA LEU A 277 25.41 -11.34 -19.82
C LEU A 277 25.54 -12.30 -18.61
N GLN A 278 25.18 -11.86 -17.40
CA GLN A 278 25.34 -12.62 -16.16
C GLN A 278 24.05 -12.56 -15.31
N PRO A 279 23.56 -13.71 -14.79
CA PRO A 279 22.44 -13.77 -13.85
C PRO A 279 22.92 -13.32 -12.46
N GLY A 280 23.11 -12.01 -12.28
CA GLY A 280 23.50 -11.38 -11.01
C GLY A 280 22.37 -10.56 -10.39
N LEU A 281 22.56 -10.13 -9.14
CA LEU A 281 21.66 -9.18 -8.48
C LEU A 281 21.67 -7.83 -9.22
N PRO A 282 20.51 -7.19 -9.44
CA PRO A 282 20.37 -6.03 -10.33
C PRO A 282 21.10 -4.75 -9.88
N TRP A 283 21.68 -4.74 -8.68
CA TRP A 283 22.46 -3.63 -8.11
C TRP A 283 23.97 -3.85 -8.14
N PHE A 284 24.46 -4.99 -8.64
CA PHE A 284 25.88 -5.16 -8.92
C PHE A 284 26.13 -4.80 -10.39
N PRO A 285 26.75 -3.63 -10.68
CA PRO A 285 27.29 -3.42 -12.01
C PRO A 285 28.38 -4.47 -12.22
N GLY A 286 28.15 -5.39 -13.16
CA GLY A 286 29.18 -6.31 -13.58
C GLY A 286 30.39 -5.49 -14.02
N HIS A 287 31.56 -5.82 -13.47
CA HIS A 287 32.83 -5.33 -14.03
C HIS A 287 32.89 -5.79 -15.47
N ALA A 288 32.60 -4.88 -16.41
CA ALA A 288 33.04 -5.06 -17.78
C ALA A 288 34.56 -5.01 -17.71
N ASN A 289 35.20 -6.17 -17.85
CA ASN A 289 36.64 -6.24 -18.05
C ASN A 289 36.96 -5.41 -19.30
N GLU A 290 37.68 -4.31 -19.08
CA GLU A 290 38.44 -3.66 -20.14
C GLU A 290 39.51 -4.64 -20.62
N THR A 291 39.30 -5.20 -21.82
CA THR A 291 40.35 -5.77 -22.67
C THR A 291 40.01 -5.48 -24.12
#